data_AF-A0A9K3ELX4-F1
#
_entry.id   AF-A0A9K3ELX4-F1
#
_cell.length_a   1.000
_cell.length_b   1.000
_cell.length_c   1.000
_cell.angle_alpha   90.00
_cell.angle_beta   90.00
_cell.angle_gamma   90.00
#
_symmetry.space_group_name_H-M   'P 1'
#
loop_
_entity.id
_entity.type
_entity.pdbx_description
1 polymer ?
#
loop_
_entity_poly.entity_id
_entity_poly.type
_entity_poly.pdbx_seq_one_letter_code
_entity_poly.pdbx_strand_id
1 'polypeptide(L)'
;MLEKEVLNELKPCQDELIKLKIRSYGGLEFPNWVGDPLFLNLKHVSISGCKRCTSIPPLGQLPSLKELLIEGLHGVEVVRFELFGTGQAFHSLEILRFDDMGGWKKWSGAVFPRLQKLEIKDCPNLVEVTLEALPSLNVLTLITCHSGLLRSLVEVASAVTKLIIWDISGLNDVVWGGVIEYLGAVEELSMWSCNEIRYLERKRTMIIVGATC
;
A
#
# COMPACT_ATOMS: atom_id res chain seq x y z
N MET A 1 -12.63 23.90 -8.29
CA MET A 1 -13.79 24.24 -7.42
C MET A 1 -15.02 23.48 -7.89
N LEU A 2 -15.29 23.44 -9.21
CA LEU A 2 -16.39 22.68 -9.81
C LEU A 2 -16.27 21.16 -9.68
N GLU A 3 -15.06 20.58 -9.70
CA GLU A 3 -14.95 19.11 -9.76
C GLU A 3 -15.51 18.43 -8.50
N LYS A 4 -15.23 18.99 -7.32
CA LYS A 4 -15.70 18.46 -6.02
C LYS A 4 -17.22 18.54 -5.91
N GLU A 5 -17.82 19.64 -6.37
CA GLU A 5 -19.27 19.83 -6.39
C GLU A 5 -19.93 18.81 -7.33
N VAL A 6 -19.42 18.64 -8.55
CA VAL A 6 -19.92 17.63 -9.49
C VAL A 6 -19.84 16.23 -8.89
N LEU A 7 -18.71 15.86 -8.27
CA LEU A 7 -18.59 14.56 -7.63
C LEU A 7 -19.49 14.42 -6.40
N ASN A 8 -19.83 15.51 -5.72
CA ASN A 8 -20.76 15.52 -4.59
C ASN A 8 -22.20 15.23 -5.02
N GLU A 9 -22.64 15.77 -6.16
CA GLU A 9 -23.96 15.49 -6.76
C GLU A 9 -24.09 14.05 -7.29
N LEU A 10 -22.95 13.35 -7.46
CA LEU A 10 -22.90 11.96 -7.89
C LEU A 10 -22.86 10.96 -6.72
N LYS A 11 -23.23 11.38 -5.49
CA LYS A 11 -23.27 10.48 -4.33
C LYS A 11 -24.21 9.28 -4.63
N PRO A 12 -23.69 8.04 -4.66
CA PRO A 12 -24.51 6.87 -4.95
C PRO A 12 -25.40 6.47 -3.76
N CYS A 13 -26.42 5.66 -4.02
CA CYS A 13 -27.24 5.03 -2.98
C CYS A 13 -26.37 4.12 -2.10
N GLN A 14 -26.52 4.26 -0.78
CA GLN A 14 -25.59 3.67 0.20
C GLN A 14 -25.75 2.15 0.38
N ASP A 15 -26.97 1.64 0.25
CA ASP A 15 -27.31 0.28 0.71
C ASP A 15 -26.84 -0.83 -0.25
N GLU A 16 -26.60 -0.54 -1.53
CA GLU A 16 -26.29 -1.55 -2.55
C GLU A 16 -24.88 -1.41 -3.16
N LEU A 17 -24.15 -0.34 -2.83
CA LEU A 17 -22.87 -0.07 -3.48
C LEU A 17 -21.79 -1.03 -2.98
N ILE A 18 -21.38 -1.97 -3.83
CA ILE A 18 -20.32 -2.95 -3.52
C ILE A 18 -18.94 -2.50 -4.04
N LYS A 19 -18.92 -1.74 -5.14
CA LYS A 19 -17.69 -1.32 -5.82
C LYS A 19 -17.77 0.15 -6.21
N LEU A 20 -16.74 0.93 -5.86
CA LEU A 20 -16.59 2.32 -6.26
C LEU A 20 -15.30 2.49 -7.06
N LYS A 21 -15.40 3.12 -8.22
CA LYS A 21 -14.25 3.47 -9.06
C LYS A 21 -14.28 4.95 -9.39
N ILE A 22 -13.26 5.69 -8.99
CA ILE A 22 -13.07 7.10 -9.34
C ILE A 22 -11.85 7.18 -10.25
N ARG A 23 -12.02 7.73 -11.45
CA ARG A 23 -10.97 7.80 -12.47
C ARG A 23 -10.80 9.22 -12.97
N SER A 24 -9.54 9.65 -13.11
CA SER A 24 -9.19 10.93 -13.74
C SER A 24 -9.91 12.14 -13.12
N TYR A 25 -10.21 12.08 -11.82
CA TYR A 25 -10.84 13.18 -11.11
C TYR A 25 -9.86 14.35 -10.96
N GLY A 26 -10.22 15.50 -11.51
CA GLY A 26 -9.37 16.68 -11.61
C GLY A 26 -9.37 17.60 -10.37
N GLY A 27 -10.19 17.30 -9.37
CA GLY A 27 -10.27 18.09 -8.15
C GLY A 27 -9.08 17.88 -7.21
N LEU A 28 -8.94 18.79 -6.23
CA LEU A 28 -7.88 18.74 -5.22
C LEU A 28 -8.22 17.82 -4.04
N GLU A 29 -9.51 17.70 -3.73
CA GLU A 29 -10.01 16.94 -2.59
C GLU A 29 -11.23 16.13 -3.00
N PHE A 30 -11.42 14.98 -2.35
CA PHE A 30 -12.62 14.18 -2.50
C PHE A 30 -13.77 14.73 -1.64
N PRO A 31 -15.02 14.61 -2.10
CA PRO A 31 -16.17 14.76 -1.21
C PRO A 31 -16.12 13.78 -0.04
N ASN A 32 -16.64 14.19 1.10
CA ASN A 32 -16.64 13.37 2.32
C ASN A 32 -17.39 12.03 2.13
N TRP A 33 -18.37 11.98 1.22
CA TRP A 33 -19.14 10.77 0.97
C TRP A 33 -18.27 9.61 0.48
N VAL A 34 -17.12 9.85 -0.15
CA VAL A 34 -16.27 8.77 -0.71
C VAL A 34 -15.75 7.82 0.38
N GLY A 35 -15.59 8.30 1.61
CA GLY A 35 -15.21 7.49 2.78
C GLY A 35 -16.29 7.40 3.86
N ASP A 36 -17.55 7.65 3.50
CA ASP A 36 -18.67 7.66 4.46
C ASP A 36 -18.95 6.24 4.99
N PRO A 37 -18.89 6.02 6.32
CA PRO A 37 -19.06 4.69 6.92
C PRO A 37 -20.46 4.10 6.71
N LEU A 38 -21.43 4.90 6.23
CA LEU A 38 -22.76 4.42 5.83
C LEU A 38 -22.73 3.53 4.58
N PHE A 39 -21.63 3.48 3.84
CA PHE A 39 -21.44 2.50 2.76
C PHE A 39 -21.13 1.10 3.32
N LEU A 40 -22.14 0.49 3.95
CA LEU A 40 -22.02 -0.76 4.70
C LEU A 40 -21.58 -1.95 3.85
N ASN A 41 -21.88 -1.94 2.54
CA ASN A 41 -21.62 -3.03 1.61
C ASN A 41 -20.43 -2.78 0.67
N LEU A 42 -19.76 -1.62 0.78
CA LEU A 42 -18.67 -1.24 -0.12
C LEU A 42 -17.41 -2.04 0.19
N LYS A 43 -17.08 -2.97 -0.71
CA LYS A 43 -15.97 -3.93 -0.57
C LYS A 43 -14.75 -3.57 -1.38
N HIS A 44 -14.93 -2.87 -2.51
CA HIS A 44 -13.85 -2.58 -3.43
C HIS A 44 -13.84 -1.10 -3.79
N VAL A 45 -12.72 -0.43 -3.52
CA VAL A 45 -12.51 0.97 -3.91
C VAL A 45 -11.28 1.06 -4.79
N SER A 46 -11.41 1.73 -5.93
CA SER A 46 -10.30 2.06 -6.82
C SER A 46 -10.32 3.54 -7.16
N ILE A 47 -9.23 4.24 -6.88
CA ILE A 47 -9.03 5.64 -7.23
C ILE A 47 -7.80 5.71 -8.13
N SER A 48 -7.96 6.18 -9.37
CA SER A 48 -6.89 6.14 -10.38
C SER A 48 -6.79 7.42 -11.20
N GLY A 49 -5.56 7.87 -11.47
CA GLY A 49 -5.28 9.02 -12.33
C GLY A 49 -5.78 10.36 -11.79
N CYS A 50 -6.04 10.47 -10.49
CA CYS A 50 -6.50 11.69 -9.82
C CYS A 50 -5.29 12.57 -9.45
N LYS A 51 -4.49 12.94 -10.45
CA LYS A 51 -3.12 13.48 -10.29
C LYS A 51 -3.03 14.76 -9.45
N ARG A 52 -4.10 15.55 -9.43
CA ARG A 52 -4.17 16.82 -8.69
C ARG A 52 -4.62 16.67 -7.24
N CYS A 53 -5.15 15.51 -6.85
CA CYS A 53 -5.59 15.29 -5.49
C CYS A 53 -4.42 15.34 -4.51
N THR A 54 -4.61 16.03 -3.39
CA THR A 54 -3.58 16.20 -2.35
C THR A 54 -3.80 15.33 -1.13
N SER A 55 -4.97 14.68 -1.03
CA SER A 55 -5.32 13.77 0.06
C SER A 55 -6.12 12.56 -0.43
N ILE A 56 -6.05 11.48 0.33
CA ILE A 56 -6.88 10.28 0.16
C ILE A 56 -8.13 10.45 1.05
N PRO A 57 -9.34 10.05 0.60
CA PRO A 57 -10.54 10.10 1.42
C PRO A 57 -10.42 9.20 2.67
N PRO A 58 -11.26 9.37 3.71
CA PRO A 58 -11.19 8.62 4.97
C PRO A 58 -11.70 7.16 4.83
N LEU A 59 -11.14 6.42 3.89
CA LEU A 59 -11.54 5.05 3.53
C LEU A 59 -11.32 4.02 4.65
N GLY A 60 -10.51 4.36 5.65
CA GLY A 60 -10.23 3.51 6.80
C GLY A 60 -11.43 3.25 7.72
N GLN A 61 -12.50 4.04 7.57
CA GLN A 61 -13.74 3.92 8.35
C GLN A 61 -14.78 3.01 7.67
N LEU A 62 -14.54 2.57 6.43
CA LEU A 62 -15.48 1.75 5.67
C LEU A 62 -15.52 0.32 6.25
N PRO A 63 -16.68 -0.16 6.74
CA PRO A 63 -16.74 -1.38 7.54
C PRO A 63 -16.52 -2.66 6.73
N SER A 64 -16.87 -2.66 5.45
CA SER A 64 -16.77 -3.84 4.57
C SER A 64 -15.65 -3.77 3.56
N LEU A 65 -14.79 -2.74 3.61
CA LEU A 65 -13.75 -2.55 2.60
C LEU A 65 -12.71 -3.67 2.67
N LYS A 66 -12.62 -4.47 1.61
CA LYS A 66 -11.68 -5.60 1.46
C LYS A 66 -10.53 -5.27 0.53
N GLU A 67 -10.78 -4.50 -0.51
CA GLU A 67 -9.78 -4.19 -1.53
C GLU A 67 -9.71 -2.68 -1.79
N LEU A 68 -8.50 -2.13 -1.68
CA LEU A 68 -8.21 -0.74 -1.97
C LEU A 68 -7.08 -0.63 -2.99
N LEU A 69 -7.36 0.01 -4.11
CA LEU A 69 -6.40 0.36 -5.16
C LEU A 69 -6.30 1.89 -5.27
N ILE A 70 -5.09 2.42 -5.15
CA ILE A 70 -4.80 3.84 -5.33
C ILE A 70 -3.67 3.98 -6.34
N GLU A 71 -3.94 4.66 -7.46
CA GLU A 71 -3.02 4.74 -8.60
C GLU A 71 -2.92 6.17 -9.12
N GLY A 72 -1.70 6.68 -9.35
CA GLY A 72 -1.54 7.96 -10.07
C GLY A 72 -2.05 9.20 -9.32
N LEU A 73 -2.07 9.20 -7.98
CA LEU A 73 -2.39 10.39 -7.16
C LEU A 73 -1.10 11.17 -6.84
N HIS A 74 -0.52 11.78 -7.87
CA HIS A 74 0.78 12.46 -7.78
C HIS A 74 0.84 13.66 -6.84
N GLY A 75 -0.30 14.26 -6.48
CA GLY A 75 -0.37 15.37 -5.52
C GLY A 75 -0.38 14.94 -4.05
N VAL A 76 -0.54 13.65 -3.76
CA VAL A 76 -0.57 13.12 -2.38
C VAL A 76 0.86 12.92 -1.90
N GLU A 77 1.28 13.75 -0.94
CA GLU A 77 2.61 13.61 -0.34
C GLU A 77 2.63 12.76 0.93
N VAL A 78 1.54 12.76 1.69
CA VAL A 78 1.45 12.11 2.99
C VAL A 78 0.17 11.29 3.06
N VAL A 79 0.33 10.01 3.41
CA VAL A 79 -0.77 9.09 3.67
C VAL A 79 -0.80 8.79 5.16
N ARG A 80 -1.90 9.17 5.82
CA ARG A 80 -2.10 8.94 7.24
C ARG A 80 -3.36 8.13 7.48
N PHE A 81 -3.20 7.04 8.20
CA PHE A 81 -4.29 6.22 8.68
C PHE A 81 -4.27 6.23 10.20
N GLU A 82 -4.52 7.42 10.75
CA GLU A 82 -4.60 7.66 12.19
C GLU A 82 -5.87 7.01 12.76
N LEU A 83 -5.85 6.71 14.06
CA LEU A 83 -6.92 6.04 14.77
C LEU A 83 -8.19 6.90 14.78
N PHE A 84 -9.24 6.46 14.09
CA PHE A 84 -10.54 7.12 14.12
C PHE A 84 -11.43 6.53 15.22
N GLY A 85 -11.44 7.16 16.40
CA GLY A 85 -12.47 7.04 17.47
C GLY A 85 -12.70 5.66 18.12
N THR A 86 -12.37 4.57 17.45
CA THR A 86 -12.59 3.16 17.83
C THR A 86 -11.30 2.36 17.93
N GLY A 87 -10.15 2.99 17.66
CA GLY A 87 -8.82 2.42 17.90
C GLY A 87 -8.23 1.56 16.77
N GLN A 88 -8.92 1.32 15.65
CA GLN A 88 -8.35 0.66 14.46
C GLN A 88 -8.99 1.16 13.15
N ALA A 89 -8.19 1.42 12.12
CA ALA A 89 -8.64 1.70 10.76
C ALA A 89 -8.52 0.43 9.90
N PHE A 90 -9.31 0.32 8.83
CA PHE A 90 -9.21 -0.78 7.85
C PHE A 90 -9.37 -2.20 8.43
N HIS A 91 -10.32 -2.38 9.35
CA HIS A 91 -10.51 -3.67 10.05
C HIS A 91 -10.91 -4.85 9.14
N SER A 92 -11.38 -4.59 7.91
CA SER A 92 -11.77 -5.60 6.93
C SER A 92 -10.84 -5.67 5.71
N LEU A 93 -9.82 -4.82 5.63
CA LEU A 93 -8.99 -4.69 4.43
C LEU A 93 -8.07 -5.91 4.28
N GLU A 94 -8.17 -6.58 3.14
CA GLU A 94 -7.42 -7.80 2.80
C GLU A 94 -6.34 -7.50 1.74
N ILE A 95 -6.60 -6.57 0.81
CA ILE A 95 -5.68 -6.21 -0.28
C ILE A 95 -5.52 -4.68 -0.35
N LEU A 96 -4.27 -4.22 -0.31
CA LEU A 96 -3.91 -2.81 -0.49
C LEU A 96 -2.88 -2.70 -1.61
N ARG A 97 -3.19 -1.88 -2.62
CA ARG A 97 -2.26 -1.55 -3.70
C ARG A 97 -2.10 -0.05 -3.84
N PHE A 98 -0.85 0.39 -3.84
CA PHE A 98 -0.42 1.71 -4.30
C PHE A 98 0.41 1.56 -5.57
N ASP A 99 0.13 2.39 -6.57
CA ASP A 99 0.78 2.33 -7.88
C ASP A 99 0.99 3.75 -8.43
N ASP A 100 2.12 4.03 -9.07
CA ASP A 100 2.45 5.33 -9.67
C ASP A 100 2.14 6.52 -8.74
N MET A 101 2.55 6.45 -7.46
CA MET A 101 2.31 7.52 -6.48
C MET A 101 3.52 8.46 -6.40
N GLY A 102 3.85 9.12 -7.50
CA GLY A 102 5.08 9.92 -7.63
C GLY A 102 5.27 11.04 -6.60
N GLY A 103 4.23 11.57 -5.96
CA GLY A 103 4.35 12.58 -4.92
C GLY A 103 4.53 12.03 -3.50
N TRP A 104 4.28 10.73 -3.29
CA TRP A 104 4.12 10.15 -1.96
C TRP A 104 5.45 9.97 -1.25
N LYS A 105 5.60 10.64 -0.10
CA LYS A 105 6.84 10.70 0.70
C LYS A 105 6.73 10.00 2.05
N LYS A 106 5.55 10.06 2.68
CA LYS A 106 5.34 9.57 4.04
C LYS A 106 4.08 8.70 4.17
N TRP A 107 4.23 7.57 4.83
CA TRP A 107 3.15 6.68 5.22
C TRP A 107 3.16 6.43 6.73
N SER A 108 2.07 6.80 7.40
CA SER A 108 1.90 6.50 8.83
C SER A 108 0.55 5.87 9.11
N GLY A 109 0.51 4.89 10.00
CA GLY A 109 -0.74 4.23 10.42
C GLY A 109 -0.52 3.26 11.58
N ALA A 110 -1.61 2.86 12.23
CA ALA A 110 -1.54 1.95 13.37
C ALA A 110 -1.39 0.49 12.93
N VAL A 111 -2.48 -0.28 12.95
CA VAL A 111 -2.49 -1.72 12.68
C VAL A 111 -3.42 -2.03 11.53
N PHE A 112 -2.97 -2.89 10.61
CA PHE A 112 -3.81 -3.47 9.55
C PHE A 112 -4.09 -4.95 9.87
N PRO A 113 -5.12 -5.25 10.68
CA PRO A 113 -5.25 -6.57 11.31
C PRO A 113 -5.54 -7.69 10.31
N ARG A 114 -6.14 -7.38 9.15
CA ARG A 114 -6.56 -8.38 8.14
C ARG A 114 -5.85 -8.25 6.80
N LEU A 115 -4.89 -7.33 6.67
CA LEU A 115 -4.21 -7.11 5.40
C LEU A 115 -3.36 -8.33 5.06
N GLN A 116 -3.73 -9.04 3.99
CA GLN A 116 -3.07 -10.25 3.53
C GLN A 116 -2.07 -9.96 2.41
N LYS A 117 -2.35 -8.94 1.61
CA LYS A 117 -1.54 -8.58 0.45
C LYS A 117 -1.32 -7.09 0.34
N LEU A 118 -0.05 -6.71 0.26
CA LEU A 118 0.41 -5.34 0.06
C LEU A 118 1.24 -5.27 -1.21
N GLU A 119 0.84 -4.41 -2.13
CA GLU A 119 1.59 -4.11 -3.34
C GLU A 119 1.91 -2.60 -3.39
N ILE A 120 3.18 -2.24 -3.55
CA ILE A 120 3.62 -0.86 -3.77
C ILE A 120 4.51 -0.85 -5.01
N LYS A 121 4.09 -0.10 -6.03
CA LYS A 121 4.74 -0.07 -7.33
C LYS A 121 4.96 1.36 -7.78
N ASP A 122 6.13 1.65 -8.34
CA ASP A 122 6.44 2.95 -8.94
C ASP A 122 6.19 4.11 -7.95
N CYS A 123 6.59 3.91 -6.69
CA CYS A 123 6.50 4.87 -5.59
C CYS A 123 7.91 5.28 -5.10
N PRO A 124 8.77 5.86 -5.95
CA PRO A 124 10.19 6.04 -5.66
C PRO A 124 10.48 7.04 -4.52
N ASN A 125 9.55 7.95 -4.24
CA ASN A 125 9.74 9.01 -3.25
C ASN A 125 9.30 8.63 -1.82
N LEU A 126 8.74 7.43 -1.62
CA LEU A 126 8.28 6.97 -0.32
C LEU A 126 9.48 6.55 0.54
N VAL A 127 9.84 7.40 1.51
CA VAL A 127 11.04 7.23 2.34
C VAL A 127 10.72 7.13 3.84
N GLU A 128 9.63 7.74 4.31
CA GLU A 128 9.23 7.69 5.71
C GLU A 128 8.03 6.76 5.90
N VAL A 129 8.25 5.60 6.52
CA VAL A 129 7.19 4.65 6.85
C VAL A 129 7.17 4.38 8.35
N THR A 130 6.02 4.62 8.98
CA THR A 130 5.79 4.41 10.42
C THR A 130 4.48 3.66 10.59
N LEU A 131 4.57 2.33 10.59
CA LEU A 131 3.45 1.42 10.81
C LEU A 131 3.68 0.67 12.13
N GLU A 132 2.62 0.39 12.90
CA GLU A 132 2.78 -0.37 14.15
C GLU A 132 2.90 -1.87 13.87
N ALA A 133 1.99 -2.45 13.08
CA ALA A 133 2.02 -3.88 12.76
C ALA A 133 1.20 -4.25 11.52
N LEU A 134 1.70 -5.24 10.77
CA LEU A 134 1.02 -5.89 9.65
C LEU A 134 0.90 -7.42 9.92
N PRO A 135 0.14 -7.83 10.95
CA PRO A 135 0.22 -9.19 11.52
C PRO A 135 -0.28 -10.29 10.58
N SER A 136 -1.12 -9.96 9.60
CA SER A 136 -1.71 -10.92 8.67
C SER A 136 -1.09 -10.88 7.26
N LEU A 137 -0.04 -10.08 7.06
CA LEU A 137 0.52 -9.85 5.73
C LEU A 137 1.29 -11.07 5.25
N ASN A 138 0.75 -11.76 4.25
CA ASN A 138 1.34 -12.96 3.67
C ASN A 138 2.17 -12.64 2.41
N VAL A 139 1.68 -11.72 1.59
CA VAL A 139 2.28 -11.38 0.29
C VAL A 139 2.68 -9.91 0.27
N LEU A 140 3.98 -9.66 0.11
CA LEU A 140 4.54 -8.33 -0.07
C LEU A 140 5.15 -8.20 -1.47
N THR A 141 4.73 -7.19 -2.22
CA THR A 141 5.30 -6.87 -3.55
C THR A 141 5.77 -5.43 -3.59
N LEU A 142 7.05 -5.22 -3.86
CA LEU A 142 7.66 -3.91 -4.05
C LEU A 142 8.31 -3.85 -5.43
N ILE A 143 7.95 -2.87 -6.24
CA ILE A 143 8.48 -2.70 -7.60
C ILE A 143 8.86 -1.24 -7.81
N THR A 144 10.09 -0.96 -8.27
CA THR A 144 10.57 0.41 -8.52
C THR A 144 10.46 1.29 -7.26
N CYS A 145 10.99 0.78 -6.14
CA CYS A 145 10.90 1.42 -4.82
C CYS A 145 12.30 1.63 -4.22
N HIS A 146 12.41 2.39 -3.13
CA HIS A 146 13.67 2.54 -2.39
C HIS A 146 13.87 1.42 -1.34
N SER A 147 15.11 0.99 -1.11
CA SER A 147 15.43 -0.10 -0.16
C SER A 147 15.02 0.17 1.29
N GLY A 148 14.95 1.45 1.68
CA GLY A 148 14.41 1.88 2.97
C GLY A 148 12.95 1.43 3.19
N LEU A 149 12.12 1.44 2.14
CA LEU A 149 10.74 0.97 2.19
C LEU A 149 10.68 -0.54 2.48
N LEU A 150 11.53 -1.32 1.80
CA LEU A 150 11.64 -2.76 2.05
C LEU A 150 11.95 -3.02 3.53
N ARG A 151 12.97 -2.36 4.07
CA ARG A 151 13.38 -2.49 5.47
C ARG A 151 12.23 -2.18 6.43
N SER A 152 11.58 -1.02 6.28
CA SER A 152 10.48 -0.61 7.16
C SER A 152 9.29 -1.57 7.16
N LEU A 153 8.97 -2.18 6.01
CA LEU A 153 7.83 -3.09 5.91
C LEU A 153 8.13 -4.47 6.48
N VAL A 154 9.32 -5.03 6.24
CA VAL A 154 9.66 -6.35 6.76
C VAL A 154 9.84 -6.35 8.29
N GLU A 155 10.21 -5.21 8.87
CA GLU A 155 10.32 -5.04 10.33
C GLU A 155 8.98 -5.22 11.06
N VAL A 156 7.87 -4.86 10.40
CA VAL A 156 6.52 -4.88 11.00
C VAL A 156 5.62 -6.00 10.46
N ALA A 157 6.12 -6.79 9.50
CA ALA A 157 5.37 -7.82 8.79
C ALA A 157 6.00 -9.21 8.98
N SER A 158 5.94 -9.73 10.21
CA SER A 158 6.55 -11.02 10.58
C SER A 158 5.92 -12.26 9.91
N ALA A 159 4.72 -12.12 9.33
CA ALA A 159 3.97 -13.21 8.70
C ALA A 159 4.22 -13.36 7.18
N VAL A 160 5.09 -12.54 6.57
CA VAL A 160 5.30 -12.57 5.12
C VAL A 160 5.94 -13.89 4.70
N THR A 161 5.23 -14.66 3.87
CA THR A 161 5.72 -15.91 3.29
C THR A 161 6.17 -15.75 1.85
N LYS A 162 5.62 -14.76 1.13
CA LYS A 162 5.97 -14.46 -0.25
C LYS A 162 6.42 -13.00 -0.40
N LEU A 163 7.68 -12.82 -0.77
CA LEU A 163 8.29 -11.52 -1.05
C LEU A 163 8.66 -11.42 -2.53
N ILE A 164 8.11 -10.41 -3.21
CA ILE A 164 8.40 -10.08 -4.60
C ILE A 164 9.04 -8.70 -4.62
N ILE A 165 10.27 -8.61 -5.10
CA ILE A 165 11.01 -7.35 -5.23
C ILE A 165 11.53 -7.19 -6.66
N TRP A 166 11.35 -6.01 -7.24
CA TRP A 166 11.86 -5.70 -8.57
C TRP A 166 12.38 -4.26 -8.59
N ASP A 167 13.61 -4.06 -9.03
CA ASP A 167 14.20 -2.73 -9.26
C ASP A 167 14.13 -1.87 -7.99
N ILE A 168 14.68 -2.42 -6.90
CA ILE A 168 14.75 -1.72 -5.62
C ILE A 168 16.04 -0.90 -5.59
N SER A 169 15.89 0.42 -5.66
CA SER A 169 17.02 1.34 -5.64
C SER A 169 17.73 1.33 -4.28
N GLY A 170 19.07 1.37 -4.31
CA GLY A 170 19.92 1.35 -3.11
C GLY A 170 19.89 0.02 -2.35
N LEU A 171 19.42 -1.07 -2.97
CA LEU A 171 19.45 -2.41 -2.37
C LEU A 171 20.79 -3.09 -2.67
N ASN A 172 21.79 -2.86 -1.81
CA ASN A 172 23.11 -3.47 -1.88
C ASN A 172 23.29 -4.58 -0.82
N ASP A 173 24.43 -5.29 -0.86
CA ASP A 173 24.77 -6.38 0.06
C ASP A 173 24.62 -6.01 1.55
N VAL A 174 24.98 -4.78 1.93
CA VAL A 174 24.91 -4.31 3.33
C VAL A 174 23.45 -4.15 3.77
N VAL A 175 22.63 -3.52 2.93
CA VAL A 175 21.20 -3.34 3.22
C VAL A 175 20.49 -4.70 3.24
N TRP A 176 20.79 -5.57 2.27
CA TRP A 176 20.24 -6.91 2.20
C TRP A 176 20.59 -7.75 3.44
N GLY A 177 21.84 -7.67 3.91
CA GLY A 177 22.29 -8.35 5.13
C GLY A 177 21.49 -7.94 6.38
N GLY A 178 21.03 -6.69 6.49
CA GLY A 178 20.14 -6.27 7.56
C GLY A 178 18.69 -6.70 7.37
N VAL A 179 18.20 -6.75 6.12
CA VAL A 179 16.83 -7.15 5.79
C VAL A 179 16.60 -8.64 6.01
N ILE A 180 17.59 -9.48 5.68
CA ILE A 180 17.45 -10.94 5.69
C ILE A 180 17.11 -11.51 7.09
N GLU A 181 17.47 -10.80 8.16
CA GLU A 181 17.15 -11.17 9.54
C GLU A 181 15.63 -11.22 9.79
N TYR A 182 14.87 -10.33 9.16
CA TYR A 182 13.42 -10.24 9.28
C TYR A 182 12.67 -11.23 8.38
N LEU A 183 13.33 -11.78 7.36
CA LEU A 183 12.70 -12.68 6.37
C LEU A 183 12.60 -14.15 6.86
N GLY A 184 12.45 -14.37 8.17
CA GLY A 184 12.44 -15.72 8.76
C GLY A 184 11.27 -16.60 8.30
N ALA A 185 10.12 -15.98 8.01
CA ALA A 185 8.91 -16.66 7.53
C ALA A 185 8.82 -16.77 6.00
N VAL A 186 9.73 -16.12 5.25
CA VAL A 186 9.66 -16.07 3.78
C VAL A 186 10.06 -17.42 3.19
N GLU A 187 9.11 -18.04 2.48
CA GLU A 187 9.25 -19.31 1.77
C GLU A 187 9.55 -19.08 0.28
N GLU A 188 8.95 -18.04 -0.31
CA GLU A 188 9.12 -17.67 -1.71
C GLU A 188 9.67 -16.24 -1.81
N LEU A 189 10.92 -16.12 -2.26
CA LEU A 189 11.54 -14.85 -2.61
C LEU A 189 11.70 -14.78 -4.12
N SER A 190 11.12 -13.76 -4.73
CA SER A 190 11.37 -13.46 -6.13
C SER A 190 12.00 -12.08 -6.29
N MET A 191 13.14 -12.01 -6.99
CA MET A 191 13.93 -10.80 -7.09
C MET A 191 14.45 -10.59 -8.50
N TRP A 192 14.17 -9.42 -9.09
CA TRP A 192 14.61 -9.07 -10.45
C TRP A 192 15.20 -7.66 -10.51
N SER A 193 16.22 -7.48 -11.35
CA SER A 193 16.85 -6.16 -11.60
C SER A 193 17.37 -5.46 -10.33
N CYS A 194 17.82 -6.23 -9.32
CA CYS A 194 18.47 -5.72 -8.10
C CYS A 194 19.98 -5.93 -8.18
N ASN A 195 20.64 -5.23 -9.10
CA ASN A 195 21.99 -5.56 -9.59
C ASN A 195 23.12 -5.21 -8.60
N GLU A 196 22.80 -4.55 -7.49
CA GLU A 196 23.76 -4.18 -6.44
C GLU A 196 23.99 -5.29 -5.40
N ILE A 197 23.20 -6.38 -5.43
CA ILE A 197 23.40 -7.54 -4.57
C ILE A 197 24.27 -8.58 -5.29
N ARG A 198 25.39 -8.95 -4.66
CA ARG A 198 26.34 -9.95 -5.16
C ARG A 198 26.19 -11.28 -4.45
N TYR A 199 25.68 -11.29 -3.21
CA TYR A 199 25.56 -12.49 -2.40
C TYR A 199 24.14 -12.67 -1.85
N LEU A 200 23.48 -13.72 -2.32
CA LEU A 200 22.24 -14.21 -1.73
C LEU A 200 22.57 -15.40 -0.85
N GLU A 201 22.74 -15.16 0.45
CA GLU A 201 22.84 -16.27 1.40
C GLU A 201 21.53 -17.07 1.40
N ARG A 202 21.61 -18.35 1.03
CA ARG A 202 20.45 -19.25 1.09
C ARG A 202 20.15 -19.58 2.55
N LYS A 203 19.05 -19.03 3.08
CA LYS A 203 18.34 -19.71 4.19
C LYS A 203 17.76 -21.01 3.63
N ARG A 204 17.91 -22.12 4.36
CA ARG A 204 17.49 -23.47 3.91
C ARG A 204 16.01 -23.57 3.49
N THR A 205 15.19 -22.62 3.92
CA THR A 205 13.73 -22.59 3.73
C THR A 205 13.27 -21.67 2.59
N MET A 206 14.16 -20.86 2.00
CA MET A 206 13.78 -19.81 1.06
C MET A 206 14.08 -20.21 -0.39
N ILE A 207 13.03 -20.28 -1.21
CA ILE A 207 13.16 -20.49 -2.65
C ILE A 207 13.42 -19.13 -3.30
N ILE A 208 14.54 -19.00 -3.99
CA ILE A 208 14.86 -17.81 -4.79
C ILE A 208 14.44 -18.10 -6.24
N VAL A 209 13.42 -17.39 -6.71
CA VAL A 209 12.93 -17.46 -8.08
C VAL A 209 13.39 -16.22 -8.84
N GLY A 210 14.14 -16.41 -9.93
CA GLY A 210 14.39 -15.35 -10.90
C GLY A 210 15.51 -14.36 -10.58
N ALA A 211 16.50 -14.70 -9.75
CA ALA A 211 17.68 -13.85 -9.54
C ALA A 211 18.54 -13.75 -10.82
N THR A 212 18.19 -12.83 -11.71
CA THR A 212 19.10 -12.30 -12.73
C THR A 212 19.65 -10.99 -12.17
N CYS A 213 20.82 -11.06 -11.54
CA CYS A 213 21.68 -9.90 -11.32
C CYS A 213 22.40 -9.54 -12.63
#